data_AF-A0A9D8KF55-F1
#
_entry.id   AF-A0A9D8KF55-F1
#
_cell.length_a   1.000
_cell.length_b   1.000
_cell.length_c   1.000
_cell.angle_alpha   90.00
_cell.angle_beta   90.00
_cell.angle_gamma   90.00
#
_symmetry.space_group_name_H-M   'P 1'
#
loop_
_entity.id
_entity.type
_entity.pdbx_description
1 polymer ?
#
loop_
_entity_poly.entity_id
_entity_poly.type
_entity_poly.pdbx_seq_one_letter_code
_entity_poly.pdbx_strand_id
1 'polypeptide(L)'
;MSDYDCRRVCDLLSAYIDGELAEDERRNLETHLDNCLHCRVYLKSLNFTVNISSRLEGHKPYEMPQEVRTKLRAFLRERCMCGDKEKG
;
A
#
# COMPACT_ATOMS: atom_id res chain seq x y z
N MET A 1 5.84 19.66 6.10
CA MET A 1 5.65 19.05 7.43
C MET A 1 4.14 18.83 7.58
N SER A 2 3.70 17.58 7.68
CA SER A 2 2.29 17.26 7.96
C SER A 2 1.96 17.65 9.39
N ASP A 3 0.75 18.16 9.63
CA ASP A 3 0.21 18.46 10.97
C ASP A 3 -0.02 17.19 11.83
N TYR A 4 0.12 16.01 11.22
CA TYR A 4 -0.19 14.73 11.89
C TYR A 4 1.04 14.17 12.61
N ASP A 5 0.85 13.86 13.89
CA ASP A 5 1.76 13.05 14.70
C ASP A 5 1.58 11.54 14.42
N CYS A 6 2.61 10.75 14.74
CA CYS A 6 2.61 9.29 14.62
C CYS A 6 1.37 8.64 15.24
N ARG A 7 0.92 9.09 16.42
CA ARG A 7 -0.26 8.52 17.08
C ARG A 7 -1.52 8.70 16.26
N ARG A 8 -1.76 9.92 15.78
CA ARG A 8 -2.92 10.25 14.93
C ARG A 8 -2.87 9.45 13.62
N VAL A 9 -1.68 9.29 13.05
CA VAL A 9 -1.50 8.45 11.86
C VAL A 9 -1.90 7.02 12.15
N CYS A 10 -1.38 6.41 13.23
CA CYS A 10 -1.72 5.04 13.63
C CYS A 10 -3.24 4.82 13.79
N ASP A 11 -3.95 5.77 14.40
CA ASP A 11 -5.40 5.70 14.58
C ASP A 11 -6.17 5.72 13.24
N LEU A 12 -5.61 6.39 12.22
CA LEU A 12 -6.22 6.51 10.88
C LEU A 12 -5.79 5.40 9.91
N LEU A 13 -4.80 4.56 10.24
CA LEU A 13 -4.30 3.54 9.30
C LEU A 13 -5.33 2.48 8.95
N SER A 14 -6.24 2.12 9.86
CA SER A 14 -7.33 1.18 9.56
C SER A 14 -8.24 1.74 8.47
N ALA A 15 -8.82 2.93 8.70
CA ALA A 15 -9.66 3.61 7.71
C ALA A 15 -8.92 3.89 6.39
N TYR A 16 -7.59 4.12 6.44
CA TYR A 16 -6.76 4.26 5.25
C TYR A 16 -6.67 2.94 4.44
N ILE A 17 -6.51 1.80 5.11
CA ILE A 17 -6.47 0.48 4.48
C ILE A 17 -7.83 0.14 3.86
N ASP A 18 -8.92 0.49 4.56
CA ASP A 18 -10.29 0.23 4.14
C ASP A 18 -10.77 1.22 3.04
N GLY A 19 -9.99 2.28 2.77
CA GLY A 19 -10.31 3.28 1.74
C GLY A 19 -11.40 4.27 2.15
N GLU A 20 -11.64 4.43 3.45
CA GLU A 20 -12.73 5.24 4.02
C GLU A 20 -12.30 6.68 4.40
N LEU A 21 -11.02 7.03 4.21
CA LEU A 21 -10.53 8.38 4.53
C LEU A 21 -10.93 9.41 3.46
N ALA A 22 -11.27 10.61 3.92
CA ALA A 22 -11.43 11.78 3.04
C ALA A 22 -10.09 12.14 2.36
N GLU A 23 -10.16 12.75 1.17
CA GLU A 23 -8.97 13.03 0.35
C GLU A 23 -7.92 13.89 1.07
N ASP A 24 -8.35 14.88 1.85
CA ASP A 24 -7.47 15.76 2.61
C ASP A 24 -6.74 15.01 3.73
N GLU A 25 -7.44 14.12 4.43
CA GLU A 25 -6.86 13.29 5.50
C GLU A 25 -5.89 12.27 4.94
N ARG A 26 -6.26 11.65 3.80
CA ARG A 26 -5.40 10.73 3.05
C ARG A 26 -4.08 11.39 2.68
N ARG A 27 -4.13 12.60 2.12
CA ARG A 27 -2.93 13.37 1.71
C ARG A 27 -2.03 13.72 2.89
N ASN A 28 -2.61 14.15 4.01
CA ASN A 28 -1.85 14.47 5.22
C ASN A 28 -1.19 13.24 5.82
N LEU A 29 -1.89 12.10 5.84
CA LEU A 29 -1.37 10.82 6.28
C LEU A 29 -0.24 10.34 5.36
N GLU A 30 -0.43 10.37 4.04
CA GLU A 30 0.61 10.01 3.06
C GLU A 30 1.87 10.86 3.22
N THR A 31 1.71 12.17 3.46
CA THR A 31 2.82 13.09 3.73
C THR A 31 3.62 12.67 4.97
N HIS A 32 2.94 12.24 6.04
CA HIS A 32 3.62 11.74 7.23
C HIS A 32 4.32 10.41 6.95
N LEU A 33 3.67 9.47 6.23
CA LEU A 33 4.25 8.17 5.89
C LEU A 33 5.52 8.31 5.04
N ASP A 34 5.61 9.32 4.17
CA ASP A 34 6.81 9.58 3.38
C ASP A 34 8.02 9.95 4.27
N ASN A 35 7.76 10.67 5.36
CA ASN A 35 8.79 11.20 6.25
C ASN A 35 9.05 10.32 7.50
N CYS A 36 8.17 9.38 7.85
CA CYS A 36 8.28 8.56 9.06
C CYS A 36 8.42 7.07 8.76
N LEU A 37 9.63 6.53 8.98
CA LEU A 37 9.90 5.11 8.81
C LEU A 37 9.07 4.22 9.75
N HIS A 38 8.88 4.64 11.00
CA HIS A 38 8.13 3.85 11.99
C HIS A 38 6.68 3.63 11.57
N CYS A 39 5.99 4.68 11.12
CA CYS A 39 4.62 4.58 10.64
C CYS A 39 4.51 3.73 9.37
N ARG A 40 5.51 3.76 8.47
CA ARG A 40 5.55 2.84 7.31
C ARG A 40 5.68 1.39 7.72
N VAL A 41 6.52 1.08 8.71
CA VAL A 41 6.67 -0.29 9.21
C VAL A 41 5.37 -0.75 9.86
N TYR A 42 4.74 0.10 10.66
CA TYR A 42 3.47 -0.22 11.31
C TYR A 42 2.34 -0.46 10.30
N LEU A 43 2.23 0.38 9.26
CA LEU A 43 1.28 0.16 8.16
C LEU A 43 1.49 -1.20 7.46
N LYS A 44 2.74 -1.63 7.27
CA LYS A 44 3.04 -2.95 6.70
C LYS A 44 2.58 -4.08 7.62
N SER A 45 2.80 -3.96 8.93
CA SER A 45 2.32 -4.94 9.91
C SER A 45 0.80 -5.04 9.93
N LEU A 46 0.09 -3.90 9.89
CA LEU A 46 -1.37 -3.88 9.82
C LEU A 46 -1.90 -4.53 8.53
N ASN A 47 -1.32 -4.21 7.37
CA ASN A 47 -1.67 -4.84 6.10
C ASN A 47 -1.45 -6.36 6.13
N PHE A 48 -0.40 -6.82 6.81
CA PHE A 48 -0.14 -8.26 6.96
C PHE A 48 -1.23 -8.95 7.78
N THR A 49 -1.67 -8.33 8.88
CA THR A 49 -2.80 -8.83 9.68
C THR A 49 -4.09 -8.91 8.86
N VAL A 50 -4.42 -7.86 8.10
CA VAL A 50 -5.60 -7.86 7.21
C VAL A 50 -5.47 -8.93 6.13
N ASN A 51 -4.29 -9.11 5.53
CA ASN A 51 -4.06 -10.12 4.50
C ASN A 51 -4.23 -11.55 5.01
N ILE A 52 -3.78 -11.84 6.24
CA ILE A 52 -3.99 -13.16 6.84
C ILE A 52 -5.46 -13.37 7.19
N SER A 53 -6.11 -12.37 7.79
CA SER A 53 -7.54 -12.45 8.15
C SER A 53 -8.41 -12.70 6.92
N SER A 54 -8.20 -11.94 5.85
CA SER A 54 -8.93 -12.08 4.59
C SER A 54 -8.79 -13.47 3.96
N ARG A 55 -7.66 -14.16 4.15
CA ARG A 55 -7.45 -15.54 3.68
C ARG A 55 -8.22 -16.59 4.49
N LEU A 56 -8.48 -16.30 5.78
CA LEU A 56 -9.21 -17.21 6.67
C LEU A 56 -10.73 -17.13 6.44
N GLU A 57 -11.24 -15.95 6.08
CA GLU A 57 -12.67 -15.72 5.84
C GLU A 57 -13.20 -16.33 4.53
N GLY A 58 -12.44 -17.22 3.88
CA GLY A 58 -12.86 -17.89 2.64
C GLY A 58 -12.98 -16.95 1.44
N HIS A 59 -12.65 -15.66 1.62
CA HIS A 59 -12.60 -14.68 0.55
C HIS A 59 -11.39 -15.01 -0.31
N LYS A 60 -11.62 -15.75 -1.41
CA LYS A 60 -10.57 -16.00 -2.40
C LYS A 60 -10.11 -14.63 -2.89
N PRO A 61 -8.86 -14.18 -2.61
CA PRO A 61 -8.41 -12.89 -3.11
C PRO A 61 -8.58 -12.91 -4.62
N TYR A 62 -9.19 -11.87 -5.18
CA TYR A 62 -9.45 -11.79 -6.62
C TYR A 62 -8.15 -12.03 -7.38
N GLU A 63 -8.03 -13.19 -8.01
CA GLU A 63 -6.84 -13.54 -8.76
C GLU A 63 -6.86 -12.73 -10.05
N MET A 64 -6.03 -11.68 -10.12
CA MET A 64 -5.89 -10.87 -11.32
C MET A 64 -5.66 -11.79 -12.53
N PRO A 65 -6.52 -11.72 -13.57
CA PRO A 65 -6.38 -12.53 -14.77
C PRO A 65 -4.99 -12.40 -15.39
N GLN A 66 -4.42 -13.52 -15.87
CA GLN A 66 -3.07 -13.55 -16.42
C GLN A 66 -2.87 -12.56 -17.57
N GLU A 67 -3.89 -12.32 -18.38
CA GLU A 67 -3.83 -11.35 -19.47
C GLU A 67 -3.61 -9.92 -18.95
N VAL A 68 -4.36 -9.50 -17.92
CA VAL A 68 -4.20 -8.20 -17.28
C VAL A 68 -2.81 -8.06 -16.67
N ARG A 69 -2.34 -9.10 -15.98
CA ARG A 69 -0.99 -9.14 -15.39
C ARG A 69 0.11 -9.00 -16.44
N THR A 70 -0.06 -9.67 -17.58
CA THR A 70 0.91 -9.67 -18.68
C THR A 70 0.95 -8.32 -19.37
N LYS A 71 -0.21 -7.75 -19.69
CA LYS A 71 -0.34 -6.41 -20.28
C LYS A 71 0.22 -5.33 -19.35
N LEU A 72 -0.09 -5.38 -18.06
CA LEU A 72 0.44 -4.45 -17.07
C LEU A 72 1.97 -4.54 -16.97
N ARG A 73 2.54 -5.75 -16.93
CA ARG A 73 4.00 -5.95 -16.94
C ARG A 73 4.66 -5.44 -18.22
N ALA A 74 4.06 -5.66 -19.38
CA ALA A 74 4.57 -5.15 -20.65
C ALA A 74 4.57 -3.61 -20.64
N PHE A 75 3.44 -3.01 -20.29
CA PHE A 75 3.27 -1.56 -20.20
C PHE A 75 4.26 -0.90 -19.21
N LEU A 76 4.47 -1.50 -18.04
CA LEU A 76 5.43 -1.01 -17.06
C LEU A 76 6.87 -1.12 -17.57
N ARG A 77 7.24 -2.20 -18.27
CA ARG A 77 8.58 -2.31 -18.90
C ARG A 77 8.81 -1.27 -19.99
N GLU A 78 7.78 -0.96 -20.77
CA GLU A 78 7.87 0.02 -21.85
C GLU A 78 7.99 1.47 -21.33
N ARG A 79 7.42 1.77 -20.16
CA ARG A 79 7.34 3.15 -19.63
C ARG A 79 8.27 3.43 -18.45
N CYS A 80 8.68 2.42 -17.68
CA CYS A 80 9.60 2.57 -16.57
C CYS A 80 10.98 2.05 -16.96
N MET A 81 11.76 2.89 -17.64
CA MET A 81 13.20 2.67 -17.82
C MET A 81 13.96 3.02 -16.53
N CYS A 82 13.68 2.31 -15.44
CA CYS A 82 14.56 2.28 -14.26
C CYS A 82 15.10 0.85 -14.17
N GLY A 83 16.40 0.71 -14.38
CA GLY A 83 17.02 -0.56 -14.74
C GLY A 83 17.04 -1.61 -13.63
N ASP A 84 16.51 -2.78 -13.95
CA ASP A 84 16.99 -4.04 -13.39
C ASP A 84 18.21 -4.47 -14.20
N LYS A 85 19.37 -3.89 -13.87
CA LYS A 85 20.63 -4.57 -14.10
C LYS A 85 20.86 -5.54 -12.95
N GLU A 86 21.24 -6.76 -13.34
CA GLU A 86 21.98 -7.76 -12.56
C GLU A 86 21.17 -8.55 -11.52
N LYS A 87 21.25 -9.89 -11.42
CA LYS A 87 22.10 -10.97 -11.96
C LYS A 87 21.34 -12.27 -11.61
N GLY A 88 21.37 -13.36 -12.38
CA GLY A 88 22.53 -14.17 -12.73
C GLY A 88 22.29 -15.56 -12.16
#